data_AF-A0A7V5MQ51-F1
#
_entry.id   AF-A0A7V5MQ51-F1
#
_cell.length_a   1.000
_cell.length_b   1.000
_cell.length_c   1.000
_cell.angle_alpha   90.00
_cell.angle_beta   90.00
_cell.angle_gamma   90.00
#
_symmetry.space_group_name_H-M   'P 1'
#
loop_
_entity.id
_entity.type
_entity.pdbx_description
1 polymer ?
#
loop_
_entity_poly.entity_id
_entity_poly.type
_entity_poly.pdbx_seq_one_letter_code
_entity_poly.pdbx_strand_id
1 'polypeptide(L)'
;MRGERTEQLSRHGRLPTWIAGIVFWASLLIGLALSFYQMRDLETRVHDRYAAELTALVNALSEAGRGETFDVSRLERLAARHGFRGIRIERDGRVLAEAGQPPIGSSHMRLNLPDGYRIIVVHPDIDEVVAAERKRILLTVGLVFSLFGFLLQWVLQRLLTRPFLEMVTAAGRFANGDERVRFDETRRDEFGYLG
;
A
#
# COMPACT_ATOMS: atom_id res chain seq x y z
N MET A 1 37.99 -20.06 37.89
CA MET A 1 37.45 -18.82 37.27
C MET A 1 37.65 -18.80 35.74
N ARG A 2 37.14 -19.80 35.00
CA ARG A 2 37.32 -19.91 33.52
C ARG A 2 36.00 -19.88 32.73
N GLY A 3 34.84 -19.89 33.40
CA GLY A 3 33.51 -19.96 32.78
C GLY A 3 32.83 -18.61 32.49
N GLU A 4 33.26 -17.51 33.10
CA GLU A 4 32.57 -16.22 32.96
C GLU A 4 32.98 -15.41 31.71
N ARG A 5 34.17 -15.68 31.13
CA ARG A 5 34.62 -14.95 29.92
C ARG A 5 33.89 -15.36 28.64
N THR A 6 33.35 -16.57 28.58
CA THR A 6 32.63 -17.08 27.40
C THR A 6 31.21 -16.49 27.27
N GLU A 7 30.56 -16.10 28.37
CA GLU A 7 29.24 -15.47 28.31
C GLU A 7 29.30 -14.01 27.81
N GLN A 8 30.33 -13.24 28.19
CA GLN A 8 30.45 -11.84 27.76
C GLN A 8 30.72 -11.67 26.26
N LEU A 9 31.44 -12.61 25.64
CA LEU A 9 31.70 -12.59 24.19
C LEU A 9 30.43 -12.89 23.36
N SER A 10 29.45 -13.62 23.93
CA SER A 10 28.18 -13.92 23.25
C SER A 10 27.19 -12.73 23.20
N ARG A 11 27.36 -11.71 24.06
CA ARG A 11 26.57 -10.48 24.03
C ARG A 11 27.00 -9.51 22.92
N HIS A 12 28.29 -9.47 22.59
CA HIS A 12 28.83 -8.49 21.64
C HIS A 12 28.51 -8.82 20.18
N GLY A 13 28.30 -10.10 19.83
CA GLY A 13 27.83 -10.51 18.50
C GLY A 13 26.38 -10.13 18.17
N ARG A 14 25.61 -9.58 19.12
CA ARG A 14 24.19 -9.24 18.97
C ARG A 14 23.90 -7.76 18.74
N LEU A 15 24.86 -6.88 19.00
CA LEU A 15 24.67 -5.43 18.89
C LEU A 15 24.32 -4.96 17.47
N PRO A 16 25.01 -5.41 16.39
CA PRO A 16 24.64 -5.01 15.03
C PRO A 16 23.22 -5.46 14.68
N THR A 17 22.89 -6.72 15.02
CA THR A 17 21.56 -7.30 14.76
C THR A 17 20.45 -6.55 15.49
N TRP A 18 20.71 -6.04 16.69
CA TRP A 18 19.76 -5.22 17.44
C TRP A 18 19.57 -3.84 16.82
N ILE A 19 20.64 -3.18 16.37
CA ILE A 19 20.57 -1.87 15.70
C ILE A 19 19.81 -2.01 14.37
N ALA A 20 20.15 -3.02 13.56
CA ALA A 20 19.39 -3.32 12.34
C ALA A 20 17.92 -3.62 12.63
N GLY A 21 17.64 -4.36 13.69
CA GLY A 21 16.29 -4.62 14.16
C GLY A 21 15.54 -3.31 14.46
N ILE A 22 16.15 -2.39 15.22
CA ILE A 22 15.53 -1.11 15.58
C ILE A 22 15.27 -0.26 14.32
N VAL A 23 16.25 -0.12 13.43
CA VAL A 23 16.09 0.65 12.19
C VAL A 23 15.01 0.04 11.29
N PHE A 24 14.98 -1.29 11.19
CA PHE A 24 13.94 -2.01 10.47
C PHE A 24 12.55 -1.72 11.07
N TRP A 25 12.37 -1.92 12.38
CA TRP A 25 11.10 -1.67 13.06
C TRP A 25 10.66 -0.21 12.97
N ALA A 26 11.59 0.75 13.09
CA ALA A 26 11.30 2.17 12.92
C ALA A 26 10.84 2.49 11.49
N SER A 27 11.53 1.95 10.47
CA SER A 27 11.14 2.14 9.07
C SER A 27 9.77 1.52 8.76
N LEU A 28 9.50 0.32 9.30
CA LEU A 28 8.21 -0.36 9.15
C LEU A 28 7.08 0.47 9.77
N LEU A 29 7.30 1.04 10.96
CA LEU A 29 6.31 1.85 11.65
C LEU A 29 6.03 3.15 10.89
N ILE A 30 7.07 3.82 10.38
CA ILE A 30 6.92 5.02 9.53
C ILE A 30 6.13 4.66 8.26
N GLY A 31 6.46 3.55 7.60
CA GLY A 31 5.76 3.04 6.44
C GLY A 31 4.29 2.76 6.67
N LEU A 32 3.99 2.12 7.80
CA LEU A 32 2.63 1.80 8.20
C LEU A 32 1.84 3.06 8.54
N ALA A 33 2.46 4.05 9.18
CA ALA A 33 1.86 5.36 9.43
C ALA A 33 1.54 6.10 8.12
N LEU A 34 2.48 6.11 7.16
CA LEU A 34 2.27 6.68 5.82
C LEU A 34 1.16 5.96 5.05
N SER A 35 1.12 4.63 5.13
CA SER A 35 0.05 3.82 4.53
C SER A 35 -1.30 4.15 5.15
N PHE A 36 -1.37 4.30 6.48
CA PHE A 36 -2.59 4.65 7.18
C PHE A 36 -3.05 6.07 6.82
N TYR A 37 -2.11 7.00 6.66
CA TYR A 37 -2.39 8.35 6.19
C TYR A 37 -2.99 8.34 4.78
N GLN A 38 -2.36 7.65 3.83
CA GLN A 38 -2.91 7.51 2.47
C GLN A 38 -4.29 6.83 2.44
N MET A 39 -4.53 5.91 3.38
CA MET A 39 -5.79 5.20 3.49
C MET A 39 -6.95 6.11 3.87
N ARG A 40 -6.70 7.12 4.73
CA ARG A 40 -7.72 8.08 5.15
C ARG A 40 -8.23 8.91 3.98
N ASP A 41 -7.36 9.22 3.02
CA ASP A 41 -7.73 9.99 1.83
C ASP A 41 -8.33 9.12 0.71
N LEU A 42 -8.39 7.80 0.88
CA LEU A 42 -8.89 6.91 -0.17
C LEU A 42 -10.41 7.00 -0.32
N GLU A 43 -11.12 7.13 0.79
CA GLU A 43 -12.58 7.27 0.83
C GLU A 43 -13.04 8.57 0.15
N THR A 44 -12.39 9.69 0.47
CA THR A 44 -12.62 10.98 -0.19
C THR A 44 -12.31 10.92 -1.68
N ARG A 45 -11.18 10.32 -2.08
CA ARG A 45 -10.83 10.16 -3.50
C ARG A 45 -11.84 9.31 -4.28
N VAL A 46 -12.36 8.25 -3.65
CA VAL A 46 -13.39 7.41 -4.24
C VAL A 46 -14.70 8.20 -4.37
N HIS A 47 -15.10 8.95 -3.34
CA HIS A 47 -16.27 9.82 -3.39
C HIS A 47 -16.17 10.90 -4.48
N ASP A 48 -15.05 11.62 -4.54
CA ASP A 48 -14.84 12.70 -5.51
C ASP A 48 -14.87 12.18 -6.95
N ARG A 49 -14.25 11.01 -7.19
CA ARG A 49 -14.29 10.36 -8.48
C ARG A 49 -15.72 9.98 -8.88
N TYR A 50 -16.49 9.38 -7.97
CA TYR A 50 -17.89 9.05 -8.27
C TYR A 50 -18.75 10.29 -8.49
N ALA A 51 -18.55 11.36 -7.73
CA ALA A 51 -19.27 12.62 -7.93
C ALA A 51 -18.98 13.23 -9.31
N ALA A 52 -17.72 13.16 -9.77
CA ALA A 52 -17.32 13.61 -11.10
C ALA A 52 -17.96 12.75 -12.21
N GLU A 53 -17.93 11.41 -12.07
CA GLU A 53 -18.54 10.48 -13.03
C GLU A 53 -20.07 10.65 -13.11
N LEU A 54 -20.73 10.89 -11.96
CA LEU A 54 -22.16 11.19 -11.90
C LEU A 54 -22.50 12.51 -12.58
N THR A 55 -21.69 13.55 -12.38
CA THR A 55 -21.89 14.85 -13.03
C THR A 55 -21.77 14.71 -14.55
N ALA A 56 -20.80 13.92 -15.04
CA ALA A 56 -20.65 13.62 -16.45
C ALA A 56 -21.86 12.83 -17.00
N LEU A 57 -22.35 11.84 -16.26
CA LEU A 57 -23.54 11.07 -16.62
C LEU A 57 -24.78 11.96 -16.72
N VAL A 58 -25.01 12.82 -15.72
CA VAL A 58 -26.15 13.75 -15.69
C VAL A 58 -26.09 14.71 -16.87
N ASN A 59 -24.91 15.25 -17.18
CA ASN A 59 -24.75 16.13 -18.34
C ASN A 59 -25.06 15.40 -19.65
N ALA A 60 -24.54 14.18 -19.83
CA ALA A 60 -24.83 13.35 -21.01
C ALA A 60 -26.32 12.99 -21.13
N LEU A 61 -27.00 12.75 -20.01
CA LEU A 61 -28.44 12.48 -19.97
C LEU A 61 -29.27 13.74 -20.21
N SER A 62 -28.85 14.91 -19.72
CA SER A 62 -29.50 16.19 -19.99
C SER A 62 -29.42 16.56 -21.47
N GLU A 63 -28.27 16.31 -22.11
CA GLU A 63 -28.10 16.47 -23.56
C GLU A 63 -28.97 15.48 -24.35
N ALA A 64 -29.05 14.23 -23.91
CA ALA A 64 -29.83 13.19 -24.58
C ALA A 64 -31.35 13.31 -24.37
N GLY A 65 -31.79 13.80 -23.20
CA GLY A 65 -33.18 13.85 -22.75
C GLY A 65 -33.99 15.03 -23.28
N ARG A 66 -33.40 15.90 -24.12
CA ARG A 66 -34.16 16.94 -24.84
C ARG A 66 -35.04 16.39 -25.97
N GLY A 67 -34.94 15.10 -26.29
CA GLY A 67 -35.82 14.38 -27.22
C GLY A 67 -36.60 13.29 -26.50
N GLU A 68 -37.90 13.21 -26.77
CA GLU A 68 -38.82 12.26 -26.12
C GLU A 68 -38.36 10.80 -26.34
N THR A 69 -38.39 10.03 -25.25
CA THR A 69 -38.01 8.60 -25.07
C THR A 69 -36.53 8.30 -24.77
N PHE A 70 -36.29 7.79 -23.56
CA PHE A 70 -34.99 7.25 -23.16
C PHE A 70 -34.86 5.81 -23.66
N ASP A 71 -33.98 5.58 -24.63
CA ASP A 71 -33.62 4.23 -25.09
C ASP A 71 -32.83 3.47 -24.01
N VAL A 72 -33.37 2.36 -23.53
CA VAL A 72 -32.77 1.47 -22.52
C VAL A 72 -31.40 0.97 -22.97
N SER A 73 -31.21 0.65 -24.25
CA SER A 73 -29.93 0.18 -24.78
C SER A 73 -28.88 1.29 -24.85
N ARG A 74 -29.31 2.56 -24.92
CA ARG A 74 -28.41 3.71 -24.81
C ARG A 74 -28.02 3.98 -23.36
N LEU A 75 -28.96 3.82 -22.43
CA LEU A 75 -28.72 3.92 -20.99
C LEU A 75 -27.75 2.85 -20.49
N GLU A 76 -27.89 1.61 -20.94
CA GLU A 76 -26.99 0.52 -20.57
C GLU A 76 -25.55 0.77 -21.06
N ARG A 77 -25.39 1.23 -22.31
CA ARG A 77 -24.08 1.62 -22.86
C ARG A 77 -23.47 2.84 -22.17
N LEU A 78 -24.29 3.73 -21.62
CA LEU A 78 -23.83 4.90 -20.89
C LEU A 78 -23.43 4.51 -19.45
N ALA A 79 -24.25 3.68 -18.79
CA ALA A 79 -23.94 3.09 -17.49
C ALA A 79 -22.60 2.32 -17.54
N ALA A 80 -22.45 1.41 -18.51
CA ALA A 80 -21.25 0.62 -18.67
C ALA A 80 -20.00 1.48 -18.96
N ARG A 81 -20.13 2.56 -19.75
CA ARG A 81 -19.02 3.47 -20.05
C ARG A 81 -18.52 4.24 -18.83
N HIS A 82 -19.42 4.57 -17.90
CA HIS A 82 -19.09 5.29 -16.68
C HIS A 82 -18.96 4.37 -15.46
N GLY A 83 -18.88 3.04 -15.66
CA GLY A 83 -18.64 2.08 -14.58
C GLY A 83 -19.83 1.83 -13.65
N PHE A 84 -21.03 2.30 -14.00
CA PHE A 84 -22.25 2.07 -13.21
C PHE A 84 -22.86 0.70 -13.52
N ARG A 85 -23.39 0.03 -12.49
CA ARG A 85 -24.03 -1.29 -12.63
C ARG A 85 -25.49 -1.20 -13.05
N GLY A 86 -26.12 -0.04 -12.84
CA GLY A 86 -27.47 0.21 -13.30
C GLY A 86 -27.89 1.67 -13.17
N ILE A 87 -28.85 2.07 -13.99
CA ILE A 87 -29.46 3.40 -14.02
C ILE A 87 -30.97 3.20 -14.09
N ARG A 88 -31.70 3.80 -13.16
CA ARG A 88 -33.17 3.90 -13.21
C ARG A 88 -33.56 5.36 -13.32
N ILE A 89 -34.40 5.68 -14.29
CA ILE A 89 -34.97 7.01 -14.49
C ILE A 89 -36.45 6.95 -14.10
N GLU A 90 -36.84 7.81 -13.18
CA GLU A 90 -38.19 8.01 -12.70
C GLU A 90 -38.65 9.43 -13.02
N ARG A 91 -39.95 9.62 -13.26
CA ARG A 91 -40.59 10.93 -13.32
C ARG A 91 -41.95 10.83 -12.64
N ASP A 92 -42.23 11.71 -11.69
CA ASP A 92 -43.50 11.72 -10.94
C ASP A 92 -43.89 10.34 -10.34
N GLY A 93 -42.88 9.56 -9.91
CA GLY A 93 -43.07 8.22 -9.35
C GLY A 93 -43.27 7.10 -10.38
N ARG A 94 -43.25 7.39 -11.68
CA ARG A 94 -43.25 6.39 -12.76
C ARG A 94 -41.84 6.12 -13.26
N VAL A 95 -41.45 4.85 -13.29
CA VAL A 95 -40.20 4.42 -13.93
C VAL A 95 -40.35 4.58 -15.44
N LEU A 96 -39.54 5.47 -16.01
CA LEU A 96 -39.52 5.73 -17.45
C LEU A 96 -38.55 4.82 -18.19
N ALA A 97 -37.43 4.47 -17.55
CA ALA A 97 -36.45 3.54 -18.08
C ALA A 97 -35.61 2.95 -16.95
N GLU A 98 -35.25 1.68 -17.07
CA GLU A 98 -34.33 0.98 -16.17
C GLU A 98 -33.35 0.17 -17.00
N ALA A 99 -32.07 0.39 -16.77
CA ALA A 99 -30.97 -0.33 -17.41
C ALA A 99 -30.08 -0.92 -16.32
N GLY A 100 -29.81 -2.22 -16.39
CA GLY A 100 -29.06 -2.96 -15.38
C GLY A 100 -29.91 -3.34 -14.16
N GLN A 101 -29.47 -4.37 -13.43
CA GLN A 101 -30.17 -4.90 -12.27
C GLN A 101 -29.37 -4.56 -11.01
N PRO A 102 -29.97 -3.90 -10.00
CA PRO A 102 -29.26 -3.61 -8.77
C PRO A 102 -28.92 -4.91 -8.04
N PRO A 103 -27.63 -5.20 -7.79
CA PRO A 103 -27.25 -6.29 -6.90
C PRO A 103 -27.79 -6.02 -5.49
N ILE A 104 -28.18 -7.07 -4.77
CA ILE A 104 -28.52 -6.97 -3.35
C ILE A 104 -27.30 -6.39 -2.61
N GLY A 105 -27.49 -5.29 -1.87
CA GLY A 105 -26.41 -4.59 -1.15
C GLY A 105 -25.76 -3.42 -1.91
N SER A 106 -26.24 -3.05 -3.10
CA SER A 106 -25.72 -1.86 -3.80
C SER A 106 -26.16 -0.56 -3.13
N SER A 107 -25.25 0.40 -3.06
CA SER A 107 -25.59 1.77 -2.70
C SER A 107 -26.26 2.50 -3.87
N HIS A 108 -27.24 3.33 -3.55
CA HIS A 108 -28.04 4.08 -4.51
C HIS A 108 -27.83 5.56 -4.29
N MET A 109 -27.39 6.26 -5.32
CA MET A 109 -27.38 7.73 -5.31
C MET A 109 -28.61 8.24 -6.06
N ARG A 110 -29.36 9.13 -5.40
CA ARG A 110 -30.57 9.75 -5.95
C ARG A 110 -30.23 11.16 -6.38
N LEU A 111 -30.45 11.46 -7.66
CA LEU A 111 -30.29 12.79 -8.22
C LEU A 111 -31.65 13.31 -8.70
N ASN A 112 -31.97 14.55 -8.34
CA ASN A 112 -33.14 15.25 -8.85
C ASN A 112 -32.68 16.17 -9.99
N LEU A 113 -33.24 16.00 -11.17
CA LEU A 113 -33.01 16.88 -12.30
C LEU A 113 -34.02 18.04 -12.28
N PRO A 114 -33.66 19.21 -12.81
CA PRO A 114 -34.64 20.21 -13.24
C PRO A 114 -35.61 19.51 -14.21
N ASP A 115 -36.92 19.77 -14.09
CA ASP A 115 -38.02 19.12 -14.86
C ASP A 115 -38.67 17.88 -14.21
N GLY A 116 -38.38 17.57 -12.94
CA GLY A 116 -39.10 16.54 -12.17
C GLY A 116 -38.66 15.10 -12.46
N TYR A 117 -37.59 14.93 -13.23
CA TYR A 117 -36.92 13.65 -13.43
C TYR A 117 -36.06 13.31 -12.20
N ARG A 118 -36.15 12.06 -11.76
CA ARG A 118 -35.34 11.48 -10.69
C ARG A 118 -34.49 10.35 -11.27
N ILE A 119 -33.18 10.44 -11.11
CA ILE A 119 -32.25 9.41 -11.56
C ILE A 119 -31.72 8.68 -10.34
N ILE A 120 -31.86 7.36 -10.33
CA ILE A 120 -31.30 6.46 -9.33
C ILE A 120 -30.17 5.71 -10.01
N VAL A 121 -28.94 5.99 -9.58
CA VAL A 121 -27.75 5.31 -10.10
C VAL A 121 -27.30 4.28 -9.08
N VAL A 122 -27.05 3.07 -9.57
CA VAL A 122 -26.56 1.93 -8.78
C VAL A 122 -25.04 1.87 -8.90
N HIS A 123 -24.36 2.05 -7.78
CA HIS A 123 -22.91 1.89 -7.70
C HIS A 123 -22.54 0.71 -6.79
N PRO A 124 -21.38 0.07 -7.01
CA PRO A 124 -20.85 -0.90 -6.05
C PRO A 124 -20.67 -0.23 -4.69
N ASP A 125 -20.88 -0.97 -3.61
CA ASP A 125 -20.73 -0.45 -2.26
C ASP A 125 -19.33 0.16 -2.10
N ILE A 126 -19.28 1.41 -1.65
CA ILE A 126 -18.03 2.14 -1.45
C ILE A 126 -17.18 1.38 -0.44
N ASP A 127 -17.80 0.74 0.56
CA ASP A 127 -17.09 -0.06 1.55
C ASP A 127 -16.39 -1.27 0.93
N GLU A 128 -17.01 -1.93 -0.05
CA GLU A 128 -16.38 -3.06 -0.77
C GLU A 128 -15.20 -2.59 -1.64
N VAL A 129 -15.39 -1.49 -2.37
CA VAL A 129 -14.35 -0.92 -3.25
C VAL A 129 -13.17 -0.43 -2.41
N VAL A 130 -13.46 0.27 -1.31
CA VAL A 130 -12.47 0.71 -0.34
C VAL A 130 -11.77 -0.51 0.25
N ALA A 131 -12.48 -1.52 0.76
CA ALA A 131 -11.87 -2.71 1.35
C ALA A 131 -10.93 -3.46 0.40
N ALA A 132 -11.29 -3.57 -0.88
CA ALA A 132 -10.44 -4.18 -1.89
C ALA A 132 -9.14 -3.40 -2.11
N GLU A 133 -9.23 -2.07 -2.25
CA GLU A 133 -8.03 -1.21 -2.37
C GLU A 133 -7.20 -1.21 -1.09
N ARG A 134 -7.84 -1.19 0.08
CA ARG A 134 -7.17 -1.30 1.39
C ARG A 134 -6.29 -2.55 1.46
N LYS A 135 -6.85 -3.70 1.05
CA LYS A 135 -6.14 -4.99 1.02
C LYS A 135 -4.95 -4.94 0.05
N ARG A 136 -5.13 -4.36 -1.13
CA ARG A 136 -4.07 -4.23 -2.14
C ARG A 136 -2.92 -3.35 -1.66
N ILE A 137 -3.22 -2.21 -1.02
CA ILE A 137 -2.23 -1.32 -0.43
C ILE A 137 -1.46 -2.05 0.67
N LEU A 138 -2.15 -2.71 1.61
CA LEU A 138 -1.51 -3.47 2.70
C LEU A 138 -0.56 -4.54 2.18
N LEU A 139 -0.96 -5.31 1.17
CA LEU A 139 -0.12 -6.33 0.55
C LEU A 139 1.12 -5.72 -0.14
N THR A 140 0.92 -4.63 -0.89
CA THR A 140 2.01 -3.98 -1.62
C THR A 140 3.02 -3.35 -0.66
N VAL A 141 2.53 -2.62 0.34
CA VAL A 141 3.36 -2.01 1.39
C VAL A 141 4.11 -3.11 2.15
N GLY A 142 3.41 -4.15 2.61
CA GLY A 142 4.04 -5.27 3.32
C GLY A 142 5.14 -5.96 2.51
N LEU A 143 4.93 -6.14 1.21
CA LEU A 143 5.92 -6.73 0.31
C LEU A 143 7.15 -5.82 0.16
N VAL A 144 6.95 -4.52 -0.10
CA VAL A 144 8.04 -3.54 -0.23
C VAL A 144 8.86 -3.47 1.05
N PHE A 145 8.22 -3.41 2.21
CA PHE A 145 8.91 -3.39 3.50
C PHE A 145 9.67 -4.69 3.79
N SER A 146 9.13 -5.84 3.40
CA SER A 146 9.83 -7.13 3.54
C SER A 146 11.10 -7.17 2.69
N LEU A 147 11.02 -6.76 1.42
CA LEU A 147 12.18 -6.70 0.53
C LEU A 147 13.24 -5.72 1.05
N PHE A 148 12.79 -4.55 1.53
CA PHE A 148 13.69 -3.56 2.11
C PHE A 148 14.39 -4.07 3.37
N GLY A 149 13.66 -4.74 4.28
CA GLY A 149 14.25 -5.36 5.47
C GLY A 149 15.28 -6.43 5.13
N PHE A 150 14.97 -7.26 4.14
CA PHE A 150 15.91 -8.26 3.65
C PHE A 150 17.19 -7.61 3.08
N LEU A 151 17.05 -6.55 2.29
CA LEU A 151 18.17 -5.80 1.75
C LEU A 151 19.02 -5.18 2.86
N LEU A 152 18.40 -4.51 3.84
CA LEU A 152 19.10 -3.89 4.95
C LEU A 152 19.88 -4.92 5.77
N GLN A 153 19.25 -6.07 6.04
CA GLN A 153 19.89 -7.18 6.75
C GLN A 153 21.09 -7.72 5.97
N TRP A 154 20.96 -7.87 4.65
CA TRP A 154 22.04 -8.30 3.78
C TRP A 154 23.22 -7.32 3.80
N VAL A 155 22.94 -6.02 3.69
CA VAL A 155 23.96 -4.95 3.75
C VAL A 155 24.68 -4.98 5.10
N LEU A 156 23.94 -5.04 6.21
CA LEU A 156 24.52 -5.06 7.55
C LEU A 156 25.41 -6.29 7.77
N GLN A 157 24.95 -7.46 7.37
CA GLN A 157 25.74 -8.69 7.46
C GLN A 157 27.04 -8.58 6.65
N ARG A 158 26.97 -7.99 5.46
CA ARG A 158 28.10 -7.87 4.53
C ARG A 158 29.11 -6.82 4.95
N LEU A 159 28.65 -5.64 5.37
CA LEU A 159 29.49 -4.46 5.63
C LEU A 159 29.96 -4.36 7.08
N LEU A 160 29.16 -4.83 8.04
CA LEU A 160 29.47 -4.66 9.47
C LEU A 160 29.77 -6.00 10.12
N THR A 161 28.85 -6.96 10.05
CA THR A 161 28.94 -8.17 10.86
C THR A 161 30.14 -9.06 10.47
N ARG A 162 30.33 -9.32 9.17
CA ARG A 162 31.45 -10.16 8.71
C ARG A 162 32.83 -9.54 9.01
N PRO A 163 33.13 -8.29 8.62
CA PRO A 163 34.44 -7.69 8.86
C PRO A 163 34.76 -7.55 10.35
N PHE A 164 33.76 -7.22 11.17
CA PHE A 164 33.93 -7.12 12.62
C PHE A 164 34.27 -8.48 13.25
N LEU A 165 33.63 -9.56 12.82
CA LEU A 165 33.96 -10.91 13.28
C LEU A 165 35.35 -11.34 12.84
N GLU A 166 35.73 -11.04 11.58
CA GLU A 166 37.08 -11.28 11.07
C GLU A 166 38.12 -10.57 11.93
N MET A 167 37.89 -9.29 12.27
CA MET A 167 38.77 -8.50 13.12
C MET A 167 38.92 -9.07 14.53
N VAL A 168 37.81 -9.39 15.20
CA VAL A 168 37.82 -9.97 16.55
C VAL A 168 38.51 -11.34 16.56
N THR A 169 38.28 -12.16 15.53
CA THR A 169 38.94 -13.48 15.45
C THR A 169 40.43 -13.39 15.11
N ALA A 170 40.85 -12.38 14.34
CA ALA A 170 42.26 -12.12 14.05
C ALA A 170 43.00 -11.64 15.31
N ALA A 171 42.44 -10.65 16.02
CA ALA A 171 42.99 -10.16 17.28
C ALA A 171 43.09 -11.29 18.34
N GLY A 172 42.08 -12.15 18.42
CA GLY A 172 42.09 -13.30 19.32
C GLY A 172 43.18 -14.34 18.99
N ARG A 173 43.47 -14.57 17.70
CA ARG A 173 44.55 -15.48 17.28
C ARG A 173 45.94 -14.87 17.51
N PHE A 174 46.10 -13.58 17.21
CA PHE A 174 47.32 -12.83 17.51
C PHE A 174 47.66 -12.87 19.00
N ALA A 175 46.67 -12.61 19.88
CA ALA A 175 46.83 -12.68 21.33
C ALA A 175 47.20 -14.09 21.84
N ASN A 176 46.90 -15.14 21.09
CA ASN A 176 47.27 -16.53 21.40
C ASN A 176 48.62 -16.95 20.79
N GLY A 177 49.40 -16.00 20.22
CA GLY A 177 50.76 -16.23 19.74
C GLY A 177 50.87 -16.56 18.24
N ASP A 178 49.79 -16.47 17.47
CA ASP A 178 49.84 -16.62 16.01
C ASP A 178 50.07 -15.26 15.33
N GLU A 179 51.33 -14.86 15.21
CA GLU A 179 51.76 -13.58 14.60
C GLU A 179 51.59 -13.53 13.07
N ARG A 180 51.22 -14.65 12.43
CA ARG A 180 51.04 -14.71 10.97
C ARG A 180 49.66 -14.23 10.52
N VAL A 181 48.73 -14.01 11.44
CA VAL A 181 47.38 -13.52 11.14
C VAL A 181 47.43 -11.99 11.00
N ARG A 182 47.14 -11.49 9.80
CA ARG A 182 47.00 -10.05 9.51
C ARG A 182 45.58 -9.72 9.10
N PHE A 183 45.16 -8.51 9.46
CA PHE A 183 43.89 -7.97 9.00
C PHE A 183 44.02 -7.52 7.53
N ASP A 184 42.91 -7.52 6.78
CA ASP A 184 42.92 -7.11 5.37
C ASP A 184 42.91 -5.58 5.24
N GLU A 185 44.11 -5.00 5.16
CA GLU A 185 44.36 -3.57 4.95
C GLU A 185 43.98 -3.07 3.55
N THR A 186 43.67 -3.96 2.59
CA THR A 186 43.36 -3.55 1.21
C THR A 186 41.95 -3.00 1.04
N ARG A 187 41.12 -3.05 2.10
CA ARG A 187 39.74 -2.55 2.08
C ARG A 187 39.72 -1.02 2.08
N ARG A 188 38.78 -0.44 1.32
CA ARG A 188 38.59 1.01 1.18
C ARG A 188 37.52 1.59 2.12
N ASP A 189 37.08 0.82 3.12
CA ASP A 189 36.12 1.23 4.14
C ASP A 189 36.82 1.50 5.49
N GLU A 190 36.07 1.94 6.50
CA GLU A 190 36.61 2.31 7.81
C GLU A 190 37.34 1.17 8.51
N PHE A 191 37.04 -0.08 8.14
CA PHE A 191 37.72 -1.25 8.69
C PHE A 191 39.12 -1.42 8.11
N GLY A 192 39.37 -1.03 6.85
CA GLY A 192 40.72 -1.08 6.26
C GLY A 192 41.76 -0.22 6.98
N TYR A 193 41.33 0.86 7.65
CA TYR A 193 42.18 1.71 8.47
C TYR A 193 42.61 1.08 9.81
N LEU A 194 41.96 -0.01 10.23
CA LEU A 194 42.22 -0.68 11.51
C LEU A 194 43.19 -1.86 11.40
N GLY A 195 43.63 -2.20 10.18
CA GLY A 195 44.54 -3.32 9.91
C GLY A 195 45.99 -3.01 10.21
#